data_AF-A0A7C5AV40-F1
#
_entry.id   AF-A0A7C5AV40-F1
#
_cell.length_a   1.000
_cell.length_b   1.000
_cell.length_c   1.000
_cell.angle_alpha   90.00
_cell.angle_beta   90.00
_cell.angle_gamma   90.00
#
_symmetry.space_group_name_H-M   'P 1'
#
loop_
_entity.id
_entity.type
_entity.pdbx_description
1 polymer ?
#
loop_
_entity_poly.entity_id
_entity_poly.type
_entity_poly.pdbx_seq_one_letter_code
_entity_poly.pdbx_strand_id
1 'polypeptide(L)'
;AEARTLAGLAGLGDLVLTSTGDLSRNRTVGLKLARGHRLDEILSSMHMVAEGVRTTYAAVELAARCGVEMPITQEMFQMLRHGKSPREAIRALMERSLKSE
;
A
#
# COMPACT_ATOMS: atom_id res chain seq x y z
N ALA A 1 -17.89 6.72 -11.12
CA ALA A 1 -16.90 7.69 -10.64
C ALA A 1 -16.36 8.47 -11.83
N GLU A 2 -16.09 9.77 -11.69
CA GLU A 2 -15.56 10.58 -12.77
C GLU A 2 -14.03 10.61 -12.70
N ALA A 3 -13.33 10.40 -13.83
CA ALA A 3 -11.87 10.37 -13.86
C ALA A 3 -11.24 11.66 -13.28
N ARG A 4 -11.90 12.82 -13.48
CA ARG A 4 -11.48 14.11 -12.93
C ARG A 4 -11.40 14.14 -11.40
N THR A 5 -12.19 13.31 -10.70
CA THR A 5 -12.15 13.22 -9.24
C THR A 5 -10.84 12.59 -8.76
N LEU A 6 -10.32 11.58 -9.48
CA LEU A 6 -9.04 10.94 -9.16
C LEU A 6 -7.85 11.88 -9.41
N ALA A 7 -7.92 12.70 -10.45
CA ALA A 7 -6.91 13.72 -10.73
C ALA A 7 -6.97 14.93 -9.78
N GLY A 8 -8.07 15.10 -9.05
CA GLY A 8 -8.29 16.22 -8.13
C GLY A 8 -7.69 16.02 -6.74
N LEU A 9 -7.99 16.95 -5.83
CA LEU A 9 -7.48 16.96 -4.45
C LEU A 9 -7.83 15.69 -3.67
N ALA A 10 -9.02 15.13 -3.90
CA ALA A 10 -9.49 13.92 -3.20
C ALA A 10 -8.76 12.64 -3.65
N GLY A 11 -8.13 12.64 -4.83
CA GLY A 11 -7.37 11.50 -5.35
C GLY A 11 -5.88 11.76 -5.29
N LEU A 12 -5.34 12.44 -6.30
CA LEU A 12 -3.91 12.72 -6.40
C LEU A 12 -3.38 13.60 -5.25
N GLY A 13 -4.17 14.60 -4.83
CA GLY A 13 -3.78 15.48 -3.74
C GLY A 13 -3.57 14.72 -2.42
N ASP A 14 -4.58 13.94 -2.02
CA ASP A 14 -4.52 13.11 -0.82
C ASP A 14 -3.44 12.02 -0.93
N LEU A 15 -3.28 11.40 -2.11
CA LEU A 15 -2.24 10.40 -2.34
C LEU A 15 -0.85 10.97 -2.10
N VAL A 16 -0.52 12.13 -2.70
CA VAL A 16 0.79 12.76 -2.53
C VAL A 16 0.99 13.17 -1.08
N LEU A 17 0.03 13.86 -0.47
CA LEU A 17 0.11 14.31 0.91
C LEU A 17 0.34 13.14 1.88
N THR A 18 -0.45 12.07 1.76
CA THR A 18 -0.40 10.90 2.63
C THR A 18 0.82 10.02 2.35
N SER A 19 1.36 10.02 1.13
CA SER A 19 2.56 9.23 0.79
C SER A 19 3.88 9.94 1.13
N THR A 20 3.87 11.28 1.23
CA THR A 20 5.10 12.07 1.43
C THR A 20 5.18 12.75 2.80
N GLY A 21 4.05 13.07 3.43
CA GLY A 21 4.00 13.80 4.69
C GLY A 21 4.42 12.96 5.90
N ASP A 22 5.23 13.53 6.79
CA ASP A 22 5.73 12.85 7.99
C ASP A 22 4.63 12.54 9.02
N LEU A 23 3.50 13.26 8.97
CA LEU A 23 2.33 13.01 9.84
C LEU A 23 1.49 11.81 9.39
N SER A 24 1.76 11.25 8.22
CA SER A 24 1.02 10.09 7.71
C SER A 24 1.37 8.82 8.48
N ARG A 25 0.39 8.29 9.22
CA ARG A 25 0.49 7.01 9.93
C ARG A 25 0.81 5.85 8.99
N ASN A 26 0.19 5.81 7.81
CA ASN A 26 0.46 4.78 6.80
C ASN A 26 1.91 4.84 6.31
N ARG A 27 2.43 6.06 6.08
CA ARG A 27 3.83 6.26 5.72
C ARG A 27 4.77 5.81 6.84
N THR A 28 4.46 6.13 8.10
CA THR A 28 5.25 5.66 9.25
C THR A 28 5.32 4.14 9.30
N VAL A 29 4.20 3.44 9.09
CA VAL A 29 4.18 1.96 9.01
C VAL A 29 5.07 1.48 7.86
N GLY A 30 4.89 2.04 6.65
CA GLY A 30 5.69 1.69 5.48
C GLY A 30 7.20 1.86 5.70
N LEU A 31 7.61 2.96 6.33
CA LEU A 31 9.03 3.22 6.64
C LEU A 31 9.61 2.24 7.67
N LYS A 32 8.84 1.87 8.69
CA LYS A 32 9.28 0.87 9.67
C LYS A 32 9.37 -0.52 9.05
N LEU A 33 8.40 -0.90 8.20
CA LEU A 33 8.47 -2.14 7.41
C LEU A 33 9.71 -2.16 6.50
N ALA A 34 10.01 -1.03 5.83
CA ALA A 34 11.19 -0.88 4.99
C ALA A 34 12.51 -1.03 5.78
N ARG A 35 12.51 -0.66 7.07
CA ARG A 35 13.63 -0.86 8.00
C ARG A 35 13.71 -2.28 8.57
N GLY A 36 12.81 -3.18 8.19
CA GLY A 36 12.81 -4.59 8.60
C GLY A 36 12.08 -4.89 9.91
N HIS A 37 11.34 -3.93 10.48
CA HIS A 37 10.52 -4.18 11.66
C HIS A 37 9.32 -5.06 11.31
N ARG A 38 8.90 -5.90 12.25
CA ARG A 38 7.72 -6.77 12.05
C ARG A 38 6.44 -5.96 12.21
N LEU A 39 5.41 -6.30 11.44
CA LEU A 39 4.15 -5.55 11.42
C LEU A 39 3.46 -5.51 12.78
N ASP A 40 3.47 -6.62 13.52
CA ASP A 40 2.92 -6.72 14.87
C ASP A 40 3.60 -5.77 15.85
N GLU A 41 4.93 -5.69 15.82
CA GLU A 41 5.73 -4.75 16.65
C GLU A 41 5.43 -3.29 16.29
N ILE A 42 5.28 -3.01 14.99
CA ILE A 42 4.93 -1.66 14.51
C ILE A 42 3.57 -1.26 15.07
N LEU A 43 2.56 -2.11 14.88
CA LEU A 43 1.19 -1.81 15.28
C LEU A 43 1.04 -1.72 16.81
N SER A 44 1.73 -2.57 17.57
CA SER A 44 1.71 -2.50 19.03
C SER A 44 2.36 -1.22 19.58
N SER A 45 3.29 -0.62 18.83
CA SER A 45 3.94 0.64 19.21
C SER A 45 3.13 1.89 18.90
N MET A 46 2.01 1.76 18.18
CA MET A 46 1.21 2.89 17.70
C MET A 46 -0.04 3.10 18.54
N HIS A 47 -0.27 4.34 18.97
CA HIS A 47 -1.51 4.74 19.66
C HIS A 47 -2.70 4.91 18.68
N MET A 48 -2.42 5.09 17.40
CA MET A 48 -3.41 5.31 16.35
C MET A 48 -3.38 4.19 15.32
N VAL A 49 -4.56 3.85 14.79
CA VAL A 49 -4.69 2.81 13.76
C VAL A 49 -4.20 3.35 12.41
N ALA A 50 -3.34 2.58 11.73
CA ALA A 50 -3.03 2.80 10.32
C ALA A 50 -4.08 2.09 9.46
N GLU A 51 -4.99 2.85 8.86
CA GLU A 51 -6.09 2.27 8.06
C GLU A 51 -5.59 1.44 6.87
N GLY A 52 -4.45 1.82 6.28
CA GLY A 52 -3.88 1.20 5.09
C GLY A 52 -3.71 -0.30 5.20
N VAL A 53 -3.35 -0.82 6.39
CA VAL A 53 -3.16 -2.27 6.59
C VAL A 53 -4.45 -3.06 6.33
N ARG A 54 -5.56 -2.63 6.93
CA ARG A 54 -6.86 -3.30 6.76
C ARG A 54 -7.43 -3.04 5.36
N THR A 55 -7.26 -1.82 4.86
CA THR A 55 -7.72 -1.43 3.52
C THR A 55 -7.02 -2.25 2.43
N THR A 56 -5.72 -2.56 2.57
CA THR A 56 -5.02 -3.43 1.62
C THR A 56 -5.69 -4.80 1.49
N TYR A 57 -6.11 -5.40 2.60
CA TYR A 57 -6.76 -6.72 2.58
C TYR A 57 -8.10 -6.66 1.84
N ALA A 58 -8.93 -5.68 2.19
CA ALA A 58 -10.22 -5.47 1.52
C ALA A 58 -10.06 -5.13 0.03
N ALA A 59 -9.05 -4.33 -0.32
CA ALA A 59 -8.78 -3.92 -1.69
C ALA A 59 -8.33 -5.11 -2.57
N VAL A 60 -7.49 -6.02 -2.06
CA VAL A 60 -7.12 -7.24 -2.82
C VAL A 60 -8.33 -8.13 -3.06
N GLU A 61 -9.18 -8.32 -2.04
CA GLU A 61 -10.40 -9.12 -2.19
C GLU A 61 -11.36 -8.51 -3.22
N LEU A 62 -11.57 -7.18 -3.15
CA LEU A 62 -12.41 -6.47 -4.09
C LEU A 62 -11.85 -6.53 -5.51
N ALA A 63 -10.55 -6.33 -5.67
CA ALA A 63 -9.87 -6.40 -6.96
C ALA A 63 -10.05 -7.78 -7.62
N ALA A 64 -9.93 -8.87 -6.85
CA ALA A 64 -10.18 -10.22 -7.33
C ALA A 64 -11.63 -10.41 -7.80
N ARG A 65 -12.61 -9.93 -7.02
CA ARG A 65 -14.04 -10.00 -7.38
C ARG A 65 -14.38 -9.20 -8.63
N CYS A 66 -13.70 -8.08 -8.84
CA CYS A 66 -13.92 -7.21 -10.00
C CYS A 66 -13.05 -7.58 -11.21
N GLY A 67 -12.14 -8.55 -11.11
CA GLY A 67 -11.20 -8.89 -12.17
C GLY A 67 -10.20 -7.78 -12.50
N VAL A 68 -9.87 -6.92 -11.53
CA VAL A 68 -8.94 -5.79 -11.70
C VAL A 68 -7.56 -6.19 -11.18
N GLU A 69 -6.52 -6.01 -11.98
CA GLU A 69 -5.14 -6.23 -11.55
C GLU A 69 -4.65 -5.03 -10.71
N MET A 70 -4.20 -5.30 -9.48
CA MET A 70 -3.73 -4.28 -8.54
C MET A 70 -2.34 -4.66 -7.99
N PRO A 71 -1.27 -4.56 -8.81
CA PRO A 71 0.03 -5.17 -8.52
C PRO A 71 0.70 -4.59 -7.28
N ILE A 72 0.65 -3.27 -7.08
CA ILE A 72 1.21 -2.61 -5.90
C ILE A 72 0.46 -3.09 -4.64
N THR A 73 -0.87 -3.12 -4.70
CA THR A 73 -1.71 -3.58 -3.57
C THR A 73 -1.49 -5.06 -3.26
N GLN A 74 -1.29 -5.90 -4.28
CA GLN A 74 -0.97 -7.32 -4.11
C GLN A 74 0.38 -7.50 -3.41
N GLU A 75 1.41 -6.75 -3.80
CA GLU A 75 2.73 -6.83 -3.16
C GLU A 75 2.69 -6.30 -1.72
N MET A 76 1.92 -5.23 -1.47
CA MET A 76 1.64 -4.79 -0.10
C MET A 76 0.93 -5.87 0.73
N PHE A 77 -0.03 -6.59 0.14
CA PHE A 77 -0.69 -7.71 0.82
C PHE A 77 0.31 -8.82 1.18
N GLN A 78 1.22 -9.18 0.27
CA GLN A 78 2.25 -10.19 0.54
C GLN A 78 3.19 -9.76 1.66
N MET A 79 3.60 -8.49 1.68
CA MET A 79 4.42 -7.94 2.77
C MET A 79 3.68 -7.97 4.12
N LEU A 80 2.43 -7.49 4.14
CA LEU A 80 1.65 -7.32 5.38
C LEU A 80 1.15 -8.66 5.95
N ARG A 81 0.72 -9.59 5.09
CA ARG A 81 0.10 -10.86 5.50
C ARG A 81 1.09 -12.02 5.56
N HIS A 82 2.06 -12.05 4.65
CA HIS A 82 2.96 -13.18 4.47
C HIS A 82 4.42 -12.86 4.81
N GLY A 83 4.71 -11.62 5.22
CA GLY A 83 6.05 -11.22 5.65
C GLY A 83 7.07 -11.18 4.50
N LYS A 84 6.62 -11.06 3.24
CA LYS A 84 7.51 -10.86 2.09
C LYS A 84 8.37 -9.62 2.34
N SER A 85 9.67 -9.69 2.07
CA SER A 85 10.55 -8.55 2.35
C SER A 85 10.29 -7.39 1.38
N PRO A 86 10.48 -6.12 1.80
CA PRO A 86 10.33 -4.96 0.92
C PRO A 86 11.16 -5.06 -0.36
N ARG A 87 12.38 -5.62 -0.26
CA ARG A 87 13.28 -5.79 -1.41
C ARG A 87 12.73 -6.77 -2.43
N GLU A 88 12.18 -7.89 -1.97
CA GLU A 88 11.56 -8.88 -2.86
C GLU A 88 10.27 -8.36 -3.48
N ALA A 89 9.47 -7.59 -2.75
CA ALA A 89 8.26 -6.97 -3.25
C ALA A 89 8.57 -5.97 -4.38
N ILE A 90 9.55 -5.07 -4.16
CA ILE A 90 10.01 -4.14 -5.20
C ILE A 90 10.54 -4.89 -6.41
N ARG A 91 11.38 -5.93 -6.21
CA ARG A 91 11.90 -6.74 -7.31
C ARG A 91 10.77 -7.34 -8.15
N ALA A 92 9.76 -7.94 -7.51
CA ALA A 92 8.61 -8.50 -8.20
C ALA A 92 7.81 -7.45 -8.99
N LEU A 93 7.69 -6.21 -8.47
CA LEU A 93 7.06 -5.10 -9.21
C LEU A 93 7.87 -4.67 -10.43
N MET A 94 9.20 -4.64 -10.32
CA MET A 94 10.09 -4.20 -11.40
C MET A 94 10.28 -5.29 -12.48
N GLU A 95 10.17 -6.56 -12.12
CA GLU A 95 10.26 -7.70 -13.04
C GLU A 95 8.96 -7.98 -13.79
N ARG A 96 7.86 -7.27 -13.47
CA ARG A 96 6.62 -7.39 -14.23
C ARG A 96 6.84 -6.97 -15.68
N SER A 97 6.29 -7.77 -16.59
CA SER A 97 6.22 -7.41 -18.00
C SER A 97 5.54 -6.05 -18.16
N LEU A 98 6.18 -5.16 -18.92
CA LEU A 98 5.56 -3.91 -19.35
C LEU A 98 4.25 -4.25 -20.07
N LYS A 99 3.14 -3.76 -19.54
CA LYS A 99 1.89 -3.70 -20.29
C LYS A 99 1.89 -2.39 -21.07
N SER A 100 1.44 -2.45 -22.32
CA SER A 100 1.05 -1.26 -23.04
C SER A 100 -0.07 -0.58 -22.26
N GLU A 101 0.12 0.69 -21.89
CA GLU A 101 -0.95 1.52 -21.32
C GLU A 101 -1.99 1.89 -22.39
#